data_AF-A0A654A9P1-F1
#
_entry.id   AF-A0A654A9P1-F1
#
_cell.length_a   1.000
_cell.length_b   1.000
_cell.length_c   1.000
_cell.angle_alpha   90.00
_cell.angle_beta   90.00
_cell.angle_gamma   90.00
#
_symmetry.space_group_name_H-M   'P 1'
#
loop_
_entity.id
_entity.type
_entity.pdbx_description
1 polymer ?
#
loop_
_entity_poly.entity_id
_entity_poly.type
_entity_poly.pdbx_seq_one_letter_code
_entity_poly.pdbx_strand_id
1 'polypeptide(L)'
;MRSLNLHLKVLITLLVTLGVLITAYQIFILGIPVTEDETDDLWNIDAKVEFQANPREPVKLQMFVPPLNQDYVSLNESFISNNYGVSVNRVDGNRRVTWSARRASGKQTIYYRLVLTKRYSGEQVPVKGPIFRDSLPVEGPEKIAAEALLAPIRQHSADVETFISETIKRVNNTNDDNVKLLLGGDPSSAKKAAVTELLLSIAHVPMERVHTIRLMAEVAQSPELWLRSFNGQKWLYFNPETGEQGLPADRLVWWTGDGELINLEGGKQAQVTFSLNNSEMNAIRLAKLTDENTDATFLEYSLYGLPLQTQQTFMIMVMIPIGVLVILILRNLGGLQTLGTFTPVLIALAFRETQLGFGIFLFTVITALGLSLRSYLEHLKLQMLPRLSVVLTFVVVLIATISLFSHKLGLERGLSVALFPMVILTMTIERLSITWEERGGSHAFKVAIGTLFAASIAHLLMNVPELVYFVFTFPAILLILVGFMLAMGRYRGYRLTELFRFKAFLKD
;
A
#
# COMPACT_ATOMS: atom_id res chain seq x y z
N MET A 1 9.85 -52.97 10.74
CA MET A 1 10.50 -51.89 9.93
C MET A 1 9.69 -51.43 8.72
N ARG A 2 8.95 -52.29 7.99
CA ARG A 2 8.10 -51.86 6.84
C ARG A 2 6.94 -50.92 7.22
N SER A 3 6.27 -51.12 8.37
CA SER A 3 5.15 -50.26 8.79
C SER A 3 5.58 -48.81 9.12
N LEU A 4 6.75 -48.61 9.71
CA LEU A 4 7.34 -47.29 10.00
C LEU A 4 7.72 -46.48 8.75
N ASN A 5 8.03 -47.15 7.64
CA ASN A 5 8.25 -46.50 6.34
C ASN A 5 6.92 -46.17 5.65
N LEU A 6 5.93 -47.04 5.77
CA LEU A 6 4.59 -46.81 5.22
C LEU A 6 3.89 -45.65 5.93
N HIS A 7 3.92 -45.62 7.27
CA HIS A 7 3.32 -44.56 8.07
C HIS A 7 3.93 -43.18 7.78
N LEU A 8 5.25 -43.09 7.64
CA LEU A 8 5.93 -41.84 7.27
C LEU A 8 5.49 -41.36 5.87
N LYS A 9 5.44 -42.26 4.88
CA LYS A 9 4.99 -41.90 3.53
C LYS A 9 3.55 -41.40 3.51
N VAL A 10 2.66 -42.09 4.23
CA VAL A 10 1.26 -41.69 4.36
C VAL A 10 1.15 -40.31 5.03
N LEU A 11 1.91 -40.06 6.09
CA LEU A 11 1.94 -38.77 6.77
C LEU A 11 2.43 -37.64 5.84
N ILE A 12 3.52 -37.87 5.11
CA ILE A 12 4.05 -36.90 4.13
C ILE A 12 3.01 -36.61 3.05
N THR A 13 2.42 -37.64 2.46
CA THR A 13 1.40 -37.49 1.42
C THR A 13 0.21 -36.70 1.97
N LEU A 14 -0.30 -37.05 3.15
CA LEU A 14 -1.43 -36.35 3.78
C LEU A 14 -1.14 -34.85 4.00
N LEU A 15 0.02 -34.51 4.57
CA LEU A 15 0.41 -33.12 4.85
C LEU A 15 0.56 -32.30 3.56
N VAL A 16 1.20 -32.88 2.54
CA VAL A 16 1.39 -32.22 1.24
C VAL A 16 0.05 -32.05 0.53
N THR A 17 -0.80 -33.10 0.48
CA THR A 17 -2.11 -33.01 -0.16
C THR A 17 -3.01 -31.99 0.51
N LEU A 18 -3.01 -31.95 1.85
CA LEU A 18 -3.82 -31.01 2.61
C LEU A 18 -3.34 -29.57 2.39
N GLY A 19 -2.03 -29.33 2.42
CA GLY A 19 -1.47 -28.02 2.14
C GLY A 19 -1.78 -27.53 0.73
N VAL A 20 -1.63 -28.40 -0.28
CA VAL A 20 -1.94 -28.05 -1.68
C VAL A 20 -3.44 -27.77 -1.86
N LEU A 21 -4.32 -28.58 -1.28
CA LEU A 21 -5.77 -28.38 -1.36
C LEU A 21 -6.20 -27.04 -0.75
N ILE A 22 -5.71 -26.70 0.45
CA ILE A 22 -6.06 -25.45 1.13
C ILE A 22 -5.53 -24.25 0.35
N THR A 23 -4.28 -24.29 -0.10
CA THR A 23 -3.70 -23.19 -0.90
C THR A 23 -4.41 -23.05 -2.25
N ALA A 24 -4.74 -24.14 -2.94
CA ALA A 24 -5.48 -24.10 -4.20
C ALA A 24 -6.91 -23.56 -4.02
N TYR A 25 -7.60 -23.95 -2.94
CA TYR A 25 -8.90 -23.39 -2.58
C TYR A 25 -8.83 -21.86 -2.38
N GLN A 26 -7.80 -21.39 -1.68
CA GLN A 26 -7.56 -19.96 -1.44
C GLN A 26 -7.26 -19.17 -2.72
N ILE A 27 -6.52 -19.75 -3.66
CA ILE A 27 -6.18 -19.07 -4.92
C ILE A 27 -7.36 -19.08 -5.90
N PHE A 28 -7.97 -20.25 -6.15
CA PHE A 28 -8.94 -20.40 -7.24
C PHE A 28 -10.38 -20.07 -6.85
N ILE A 29 -10.78 -20.33 -5.60
CA ILE A 29 -12.18 -20.15 -5.15
C ILE A 29 -12.34 -18.82 -4.42
N LEU A 30 -11.41 -18.50 -3.51
CA LEU A 30 -11.40 -17.22 -2.79
C LEU A 30 -10.79 -16.07 -3.60
N GLY A 31 -10.18 -16.36 -4.76
CA GLY A 31 -9.65 -15.33 -5.68
C GLY A 31 -8.49 -14.50 -5.11
N ILE A 32 -7.74 -15.05 -4.15
CA ILE A 32 -6.66 -14.31 -3.49
C ILE A 32 -5.45 -14.20 -4.44
N PRO A 33 -4.92 -12.98 -4.68
CA PRO A 33 -3.77 -12.79 -5.55
C PRO A 33 -2.53 -13.50 -5.02
N VAL A 34 -1.69 -14.00 -5.93
CA VAL A 34 -0.50 -14.80 -5.60
C VAL A 34 0.73 -13.93 -5.35
N THR A 35 0.76 -12.71 -5.89
CA THR A 35 1.86 -11.74 -5.82
C THR A 35 1.39 -10.43 -5.20
N GLU A 36 2.30 -9.73 -4.51
CA GLU A 36 2.01 -8.43 -3.89
C GLU A 36 1.76 -7.33 -4.94
N ASP A 37 2.33 -7.49 -6.14
CA ASP A 37 2.24 -6.55 -7.28
C ASP A 37 0.83 -6.39 -7.91
N GLU A 38 -0.18 -7.14 -7.47
CA GLU A 38 -1.57 -6.74 -7.70
C GLU A 38 -1.98 -5.68 -6.65
N THR A 39 -1.29 -4.53 -6.70
CA THR A 39 -1.63 -3.36 -5.90
C THR A 39 -2.79 -2.63 -6.55
N ASP A 40 -3.82 -2.34 -5.76
CA ASP A 40 -4.88 -1.44 -6.20
C ASP A 40 -4.52 -0.02 -5.78
N ASP A 41 -4.67 0.93 -6.70
CA ASP A 41 -4.52 2.36 -6.41
C ASP A 41 -5.60 2.78 -5.40
N LEU A 42 -5.16 3.09 -4.18
CA LEU A 42 -6.01 3.69 -3.17
C LEU A 42 -5.71 5.19 -3.16
N TRP A 43 -6.74 5.95 -3.49
CA TRP A 43 -6.68 7.40 -3.49
C TRP A 43 -7.14 7.93 -2.14
N ASN A 44 -6.19 8.49 -1.38
CA ASN A 44 -6.48 9.28 -0.19
C ASN A 44 -6.66 10.73 -0.62
N ILE A 45 -7.89 11.24 -0.53
CA ILE A 45 -8.23 12.61 -0.84
C ILE A 45 -8.43 13.38 0.46
N ASP A 46 -7.55 14.35 0.70
CA ASP A 46 -7.62 15.27 1.83
C ASP A 46 -8.09 16.64 1.34
N ALA A 47 -9.31 17.04 1.71
CA ALA A 47 -9.81 18.40 1.52
C ALA A 47 -9.60 19.20 2.81
N LYS A 48 -8.65 20.14 2.77
CA LYS A 48 -8.33 21.03 3.88
C LYS A 48 -9.04 22.36 3.69
N VAL A 49 -9.92 22.71 4.62
CA VAL A 49 -10.58 24.03 4.65
C VAL A 49 -9.96 24.90 5.73
N GLU A 50 -9.41 26.05 5.35
CA GLU A 50 -8.91 27.07 6.25
C GLU A 50 -9.77 28.33 6.17
N PHE A 51 -10.13 28.90 7.31
CA PHE A 51 -10.87 30.17 7.37
C PHE A 51 -10.62 30.91 8.68
N GLN A 52 -10.98 32.19 8.73
CA GLN A 52 -10.91 33.01 9.94
C GLN A 52 -12.30 33.13 10.58
N ALA A 53 -12.48 32.61 11.79
CA ALA A 53 -13.75 32.67 12.51
C ALA A 53 -13.93 33.97 13.31
N ASN A 54 -15.15 34.50 13.30
CA ASN A 54 -15.52 35.67 14.11
C ASN A 54 -15.96 35.22 15.52
N PRO A 55 -15.36 35.75 16.60
CA PRO A 55 -15.72 35.33 17.97
C PRO A 55 -17.16 35.63 18.41
N ARG A 56 -17.84 36.54 17.70
CA ARG A 56 -19.16 37.07 18.07
C ARG A 56 -20.33 36.37 17.37
N GLU A 57 -20.05 35.56 16.36
CA GLU A 57 -21.06 34.90 15.54
C GLU A 57 -20.85 33.38 15.57
N PRO A 58 -21.93 32.58 15.51
CA PRO A 58 -21.79 31.14 15.31
C PRO A 58 -21.22 30.88 13.91
N VAL A 59 -20.36 29.88 13.80
CA VAL A 59 -19.79 29.47 12.52
C VAL A 59 -20.63 28.34 11.94
N LYS A 60 -20.98 28.48 10.67
CA LYS A 60 -21.60 27.42 9.87
C LYS A 60 -20.89 27.34 8.53
N LEU A 61 -20.14 26.26 8.34
CA LEU A 61 -19.44 25.95 7.09
C LEU A 61 -20.18 24.82 6.39
N GLN A 62 -20.56 25.03 5.15
CA GLN A 62 -21.13 24.00 4.28
C GLN A 62 -20.14 23.70 3.15
N MET A 63 -19.93 22.43 2.84
CA MET A 63 -19.11 22.01 1.71
C MET A 63 -19.78 20.87 0.95
N PHE A 64 -19.68 20.89 -0.37
CA PHE A 64 -20.06 19.72 -1.16
C PHE A 64 -19.02 18.61 -1.04
N VAL A 65 -19.48 17.35 -1.05
CA VAL A 65 -18.63 16.15 -1.01
C VAL A 65 -19.08 15.18 -2.11
N PRO A 66 -18.18 14.30 -2.60
CA PRO A 66 -18.46 13.51 -3.79
C PRO A 66 -19.65 12.57 -3.59
N PRO A 67 -20.46 12.38 -4.64
CA PRO A 67 -21.49 11.37 -4.64
C PRO A 67 -20.82 9.99 -4.76
N LEU A 68 -20.87 9.20 -3.69
CA LEU A 68 -20.16 7.90 -3.54
C LEU A 68 -20.76 6.76 -4.39
N ASN A 69 -21.50 7.07 -5.44
CA ASN A 69 -22.26 6.13 -6.27
C ASN A 69 -21.77 6.07 -7.72
N GLN A 70 -20.50 6.39 -7.96
CA GLN A 70 -19.86 6.39 -9.29
C GLN A 70 -18.88 5.22 -9.45
N ASP A 71 -17.95 5.32 -10.41
CA ASP A 71 -16.83 4.39 -10.68
C ASP A 71 -15.90 4.12 -9.47
N TYR A 72 -16.12 4.80 -8.34
CA TYR A 72 -15.30 4.70 -7.13
C TYR A 72 -16.14 4.36 -5.92
N VAL A 73 -15.67 3.41 -5.10
CA VAL A 73 -16.25 3.05 -3.81
C VAL A 73 -15.50 3.73 -2.68
N SER A 74 -16.24 4.31 -1.74
CA SER A 74 -15.69 4.87 -0.51
C SER A 74 -15.41 3.77 0.50
N LEU A 75 -14.14 3.64 0.89
CA LEU A 75 -13.67 2.70 1.91
C LEU A 75 -13.80 3.30 3.31
N ASN A 76 -13.48 4.59 3.41
CA ASN A 76 -13.53 5.31 4.67
C ASN A 76 -13.77 6.79 4.39
N GLU A 77 -14.64 7.38 5.19
CA GLU A 77 -14.99 8.79 5.16
C GLU A 77 -14.83 9.34 6.58
N SER A 78 -13.96 10.33 6.75
CA SER A 78 -13.62 10.89 8.07
C SER A 78 -13.71 12.41 8.06
N PHE A 79 -14.36 12.95 9.10
CA PHE A 79 -14.55 14.38 9.31
C PHE A 79 -13.74 14.81 10.54
N ILE A 80 -12.61 15.49 10.33
CA ILE A 80 -11.70 15.89 11.40
C ILE A 80 -11.87 17.39 11.64
N SER A 81 -12.48 17.71 12.78
CA SER A 81 -12.75 19.10 13.18
C SER A 81 -12.72 19.25 14.69
N ASN A 82 -12.15 20.34 15.21
CA ASN A 82 -12.06 20.58 16.64
C ASN A 82 -13.28 21.36 17.17
N ASN A 83 -14.12 20.74 17.99
CA ASN A 83 -15.33 21.34 18.58
C ASN A 83 -16.42 21.79 17.58
N TYR A 84 -16.51 21.14 16.41
CA TYR A 84 -17.63 21.34 15.46
C TYR A 84 -18.57 20.13 15.48
N GLY A 85 -19.88 20.40 15.41
CA GLY A 85 -20.88 19.38 15.09
C GLY A 85 -20.95 19.17 13.58
N VAL A 86 -20.94 17.92 13.14
CA VAL A 86 -20.95 17.52 11.72
C VAL A 86 -22.30 16.91 11.37
N SER A 87 -22.91 17.36 10.27
CA SER A 87 -24.08 16.72 9.68
C SER A 87 -23.92 16.58 8.16
N VAL A 88 -24.39 15.46 7.62
CA VAL A 88 -24.33 15.17 6.18
C VAL A 88 -25.76 15.08 5.66
N ASN A 89 -26.09 15.93 4.69
CA ASN A 89 -27.41 15.97 4.05
C ASN A 89 -27.27 15.80 2.54
N ARG A 90 -28.37 15.47 1.87
CA ARG A 90 -28.46 15.48 0.40
C ARG A 90 -29.36 16.62 -0.04
N VAL A 91 -28.87 17.44 -0.98
CA VAL A 91 -29.60 18.59 -1.54
C VAL A 91 -29.36 18.57 -3.05
N ASP A 92 -30.44 18.54 -3.84
CA ASP A 92 -30.39 18.56 -5.31
C ASP A 92 -29.47 17.48 -5.92
N GLY A 93 -29.54 16.26 -5.37
CA GLY A 93 -28.70 15.14 -5.81
C GLY A 93 -27.24 15.17 -5.33
N ASN A 94 -26.78 16.29 -4.75
CA ASN A 94 -25.44 16.41 -4.17
C ASN A 94 -25.42 16.05 -2.68
N ARG A 95 -24.30 15.49 -2.21
CA ARG A 95 -24.03 15.37 -0.77
C ARG A 95 -23.39 16.67 -0.28
N ARG A 96 -23.88 17.17 0.85
CA ARG A 96 -23.37 18.39 1.48
C ARG A 96 -23.14 18.14 2.97
N VAL A 97 -21.92 18.44 3.40
CA VAL A 97 -21.52 18.36 4.81
C VAL A 97 -21.64 19.75 5.41
N THR A 98 -22.21 19.83 6.61
CA THR A 98 -22.31 21.06 7.39
C THR A 98 -21.57 20.89 8.70
N TRP A 99 -20.54 21.72 8.91
CA TRP A 99 -19.88 21.90 10.19
C TRP A 99 -20.46 23.12 10.90
N SER A 100 -20.84 22.95 12.16
CA SER A 100 -21.42 24.02 12.96
C SER A 100 -20.76 24.13 14.33
N ALA A 101 -20.45 25.35 14.76
CA ALA A 101 -19.90 25.64 16.09
C ALA A 101 -20.50 26.95 16.63
N ARG A 102 -20.93 26.93 17.90
CA ARG A 102 -21.55 28.11 18.54
C ARG A 102 -20.52 29.19 18.88
N ARG A 103 -19.28 28.80 19.20
CA ARG A 103 -18.17 29.70 19.49
C ARG A 103 -16.90 29.16 18.85
N ALA A 104 -16.33 29.91 17.92
CA ALA A 104 -15.03 29.66 17.35
C ALA A 104 -14.32 31.01 17.16
N SER A 105 -13.01 31.04 17.30
CA SER A 105 -12.23 32.27 17.18
C SER A 105 -10.88 32.00 16.53
N GLY A 106 -10.34 33.00 15.84
CA GLY A 106 -9.03 32.86 15.22
C GLY A 106 -9.06 32.02 13.94
N LYS A 107 -7.89 31.54 13.54
CA LYS A 107 -7.72 30.67 12.37
C LYS A 107 -8.28 29.28 12.68
N GLN A 108 -9.22 28.83 11.88
CA GLN A 108 -9.84 27.51 11.97
C GLN A 108 -9.38 26.64 10.80
N THR A 109 -9.25 25.36 11.06
CA THR A 109 -8.87 24.37 10.04
C THR A 109 -9.70 23.11 10.23
N ILE A 110 -10.34 22.69 9.15
CA ILE A 110 -11.19 21.50 9.10
C ILE A 110 -10.65 20.60 7.99
N TYR A 111 -10.64 19.28 8.23
CA TYR A 111 -10.24 18.30 7.23
C TYR A 111 -11.40 17.35 6.93
N TYR A 112 -11.61 17.11 5.66
CA TYR A 112 -12.41 16.01 5.15
C TYR A 112 -11.47 15.03 4.45
N ARG A 113 -11.43 13.79 4.94
CA ARG A 113 -10.60 12.72 4.39
C ARG A 113 -11.49 11.65 3.80
N LEU A 114 -11.23 11.33 2.55
CA LEU A 114 -11.95 10.31 1.80
C LEU A 114 -10.97 9.32 1.19
N VAL A 115 -11.26 8.04 1.36
CA VAL A 115 -10.44 6.94 0.86
C VAL A 115 -11.24 6.19 -0.20
N LEU A 116 -10.75 6.18 -1.45
CA LEU A 116 -11.47 5.63 -2.60
C LEU A 116 -10.70 4.52 -3.32
N THR A 117 -11.44 3.58 -3.92
CA THR A 117 -10.89 2.56 -4.84
C THR A 117 -11.85 2.28 -6.00
N LYS A 118 -11.32 1.82 -7.14
CA LYS A 118 -12.06 1.57 -8.39
C LYS A 118 -12.60 0.14 -8.53
N ARG A 119 -11.93 -0.86 -7.93
CA ARG A 119 -12.15 -2.30 -8.18
C ARG A 119 -13.52 -2.85 -7.75
N TYR A 120 -14.18 -2.18 -6.82
CA TYR A 120 -15.45 -2.64 -6.23
C TYR A 120 -16.66 -1.82 -6.67
N SER A 121 -16.54 -0.98 -7.70
CA SER A 121 -17.70 -0.26 -8.24
C SER A 121 -18.69 -1.29 -8.77
N GLY A 122 -19.80 -1.48 -8.05
CA GLY A 122 -20.88 -2.37 -8.43
C GLY A 122 -21.55 -1.93 -9.73
N GLU A 123 -22.48 -2.75 -10.21
CA GLU A 123 -23.27 -2.49 -11.42
C GLU A 123 -23.87 -1.07 -11.38
N GLN A 124 -23.47 -0.22 -12.33
CA GLN A 124 -23.89 1.18 -12.34
C GLN A 124 -25.39 1.27 -12.58
N VAL A 125 -26.11 1.81 -11.61
CA VAL A 125 -27.53 2.13 -11.79
C VAL A 125 -27.62 3.20 -12.87
N PRO A 126 -28.31 2.96 -14.00
CA PRO A 126 -28.46 3.97 -15.05
C PRO A 126 -29.22 5.18 -14.49
N VAL A 127 -28.49 6.27 -14.28
CA VAL A 127 -29.04 7.53 -13.76
C VAL A 127 -29.79 8.22 -14.89
N LYS A 128 -31.12 8.35 -14.74
CA LYS A 128 -31.95 9.17 -15.64
C LYS A 128 -31.59 10.64 -15.47
N GLY A 129 -31.21 11.31 -16.56
CA GLY A 129 -31.01 12.76 -16.60
C GLY A 129 -32.21 13.51 -17.20
N PRO A 130 -32.29 14.83 -17.02
CA PRO A 130 -33.25 15.65 -17.74
C PRO A 130 -32.97 15.58 -19.24
N ILE A 131 -34.02 15.45 -20.05
CA ILE A 131 -33.93 15.42 -21.52
C ILE A 131 -34.32 16.77 -22.16
N PHE A 132 -34.80 17.71 -21.35
CA PHE A 132 -35.28 19.01 -21.79
C PHE A 132 -34.94 20.05 -20.73
N ARG A 133 -34.61 21.26 -21.18
CA ARG A 133 -34.39 22.43 -20.32
C ARG A 133 -35.14 23.63 -20.87
N ASP A 134 -35.77 24.38 -19.97
CA ASP A 134 -36.41 25.65 -20.32
C ASP A 134 -35.35 26.67 -20.74
N SER A 135 -35.70 27.47 -21.76
CA SER A 135 -34.82 28.54 -22.24
C SER A 135 -34.67 29.62 -21.18
N LEU A 136 -33.43 30.05 -20.93
CA LEU A 136 -33.18 31.20 -20.07
C LEU A 136 -33.74 32.48 -20.74
N PRO A 137 -34.40 33.38 -19.98
CA PRO A 137 -34.91 34.62 -20.54
C PRO A 137 -33.75 35.53 -20.96
N VAL A 138 -33.69 35.88 -22.24
CA VAL A 138 -32.71 36.82 -22.80
C VAL A 138 -33.44 37.83 -23.67
N GLU A 139 -33.15 39.12 -23.48
CA GLU A 139 -33.78 40.21 -24.21
C GLU A 139 -32.76 41.12 -24.89
N GLY A 140 -33.21 41.88 -25.90
CA GLY A 140 -32.39 42.90 -26.53
C GLY A 140 -31.22 42.36 -27.38
N PRO A 141 -30.07 43.07 -27.40
CA PRO A 141 -28.91 42.72 -28.24
C PRO A 141 -28.33 41.33 -27.98
N GLU A 142 -28.40 40.85 -26.73
CA GLU A 142 -27.88 39.53 -26.33
C GLU A 142 -28.65 38.39 -27.00
N LYS A 143 -29.98 38.55 -27.17
CA LYS A 143 -30.81 37.55 -27.85
C LYS A 143 -30.44 37.45 -29.33
N ILE A 144 -30.24 38.59 -29.99
CA ILE A 144 -29.85 38.64 -31.41
C ILE A 144 -28.48 37.98 -31.61
N ALA A 145 -27.51 38.28 -30.73
CA ALA A 145 -26.20 37.66 -30.76
C ALA A 145 -26.26 36.14 -30.53
N ALA A 146 -27.09 35.68 -29.58
CA ALA A 146 -27.29 34.27 -29.31
C ALA A 146 -27.92 33.53 -30.51
N GLU A 147 -28.97 34.09 -31.13
CA GLU A 147 -29.61 33.53 -32.32
C GLU A 147 -28.66 33.48 -33.52
N ALA A 148 -27.85 34.53 -33.72
CA ALA A 148 -26.84 34.59 -34.76
C ALA A 148 -25.76 33.50 -34.60
N LEU A 149 -25.35 33.19 -33.35
CA LEU A 149 -24.40 32.11 -33.07
C LEU A 149 -25.02 30.73 -33.24
N LEU A 150 -26.31 30.56 -32.93
CA LEU A 150 -27.02 29.29 -33.02
C LEU A 150 -27.27 28.84 -34.45
N ALA A 151 -27.56 29.75 -35.38
CA ALA A 151 -27.91 29.38 -36.76
C ALA A 151 -26.79 28.55 -37.45
N PRO A 152 -25.51 28.94 -37.42
CA PRO A 152 -24.49 28.11 -38.01
C PRO A 152 -24.07 26.93 -37.10
N ILE A 153 -24.34 26.93 -35.78
CA ILE A 153 -24.11 25.75 -34.93
C ILE A 153 -25.05 24.62 -35.38
N ARG A 154 -26.33 24.93 -35.57
CA ARG A 154 -27.34 23.98 -36.08
C ARG A 154 -27.02 23.42 -37.46
N GLN A 155 -26.37 24.21 -38.32
CA GLN A 155 -25.97 23.75 -39.65
C GLN A 155 -24.79 22.77 -39.64
N HIS A 156 -23.91 22.87 -38.64
CA HIS A 156 -22.67 22.08 -38.54
C HIS A 156 -22.75 20.95 -37.48
N SER A 157 -23.94 20.64 -36.98
CA SER A 157 -24.16 19.58 -35.99
C SER A 157 -25.31 18.68 -36.42
N ALA A 158 -25.21 17.39 -36.07
CA ALA A 158 -26.18 16.35 -36.45
C ALA A 158 -26.90 15.74 -35.25
N ASP A 159 -26.29 15.83 -34.06
CA ASP A 159 -26.80 15.26 -32.80
C ASP A 159 -26.46 16.18 -31.61
N VAL A 160 -26.94 15.83 -30.42
CA VAL A 160 -26.70 16.60 -29.19
C VAL A 160 -25.19 16.70 -28.88
N GLU A 161 -24.42 15.65 -29.17
CA GLU A 161 -23.00 15.58 -28.84
C GLU A 161 -22.19 16.58 -29.68
N THR A 162 -22.38 16.55 -31.01
CA THR A 162 -21.77 17.47 -31.96
C THR A 162 -22.28 18.90 -31.78
N PHE A 163 -23.55 19.08 -31.39
CA PHE A 163 -24.13 20.40 -31.10
C PHE A 163 -23.43 21.07 -29.91
N ILE A 164 -23.21 20.32 -28.82
CA ILE A 164 -22.54 20.85 -27.62
C ILE A 164 -21.07 21.17 -27.94
N SER A 165 -20.33 20.24 -28.56
CA SER A 165 -18.93 20.49 -28.93
C SER A 165 -18.76 21.69 -29.86
N GLU A 166 -19.65 21.86 -30.86
CA GLU A 166 -19.60 23.02 -31.77
C GLU A 166 -19.96 24.33 -31.05
N THR A 167 -20.93 24.29 -30.13
CA THR A 167 -21.26 25.44 -29.28
C THR A 167 -20.05 25.89 -28.47
N ILE A 168 -19.37 24.97 -27.80
CA ILE A 168 -18.18 25.26 -26.98
C ILE A 168 -17.06 25.84 -27.85
N LYS A 169 -16.78 25.24 -29.01
CA LYS A 169 -15.74 25.74 -29.95
C LYS A 169 -16.00 27.18 -30.37
N ARG A 170 -17.26 27.54 -30.61
CA ARG A 170 -17.61 28.91 -31.00
C ARG A 170 -17.56 29.89 -29.86
N VAL A 171 -18.03 29.52 -28.67
CA VAL A 171 -17.90 30.38 -27.47
C VAL A 171 -16.42 30.63 -27.14
N ASN A 172 -15.53 29.69 -27.46
CA ASN A 172 -14.09 29.86 -27.31
C ASN A 172 -13.43 30.71 -28.41
N ASN A 173 -14.12 30.99 -29.52
CA ASN A 173 -13.62 31.88 -30.57
C ASN A 173 -13.85 33.35 -30.21
N THR A 174 -12.94 33.92 -29.43
CA THR A 174 -13.00 35.32 -28.96
C THR A 174 -12.87 36.36 -30.07
N ASN A 175 -12.66 35.97 -31.32
CA ASN A 175 -12.64 36.89 -32.46
C ASN A 175 -14.05 37.26 -32.95
N ASP A 176 -15.07 36.46 -32.64
CA ASP A 176 -16.47 36.73 -33.03
C ASP A 176 -17.08 37.83 -32.16
N ASP A 177 -17.63 38.87 -32.78
CA ASP A 177 -18.19 40.01 -32.07
C ASP A 177 -19.46 39.67 -31.27
N ASN A 178 -20.23 38.66 -31.69
CA ASN A 178 -21.38 38.15 -30.93
C ASN A 178 -20.91 37.47 -29.64
N VAL A 179 -19.80 36.72 -29.71
CA VAL A 179 -19.19 36.06 -28.55
C VAL A 179 -18.65 37.10 -27.57
N LYS A 180 -17.96 38.14 -28.05
CA LYS A 180 -17.47 39.23 -27.19
C LYS A 180 -18.60 39.94 -26.46
N LEU A 181 -19.73 40.18 -27.14
CA LEU A 181 -20.90 40.79 -26.53
C LEU A 181 -21.43 39.93 -25.37
N LEU A 182 -21.59 38.63 -25.58
CA LEU A 182 -22.11 37.70 -24.57
C LEU A 182 -21.13 37.46 -23.40
N LEU A 183 -19.83 37.46 -23.68
CA LEU A 183 -18.79 37.34 -22.65
C LEU A 183 -18.66 38.63 -21.81
N GLY A 184 -19.05 39.78 -22.34
CA GLY A 184 -18.93 41.07 -21.64
C GLY A 184 -17.49 41.44 -21.27
N GLY A 185 -16.52 40.93 -22.04
CA GLY A 185 -15.08 41.14 -21.79
C GLY A 185 -14.45 40.21 -20.74
N ASP A 186 -15.19 39.25 -20.17
CA ASP A 186 -14.64 38.24 -19.24
C ASP A 186 -14.40 36.89 -19.95
N PRO A 187 -13.14 36.53 -20.25
CA PRO A 187 -12.80 35.26 -20.89
C PRO A 187 -12.65 34.10 -19.90
N SER A 188 -13.10 34.23 -18.65
CA SER A 188 -13.02 33.16 -17.65
C SER A 188 -13.79 31.90 -18.07
N SER A 189 -13.28 30.73 -17.66
CA SER A 189 -13.93 29.44 -17.94
C SER A 189 -15.36 29.39 -17.42
N ALA A 190 -15.61 30.00 -16.25
CA ALA A 190 -16.95 30.11 -15.68
C ALA A 190 -17.90 30.94 -16.55
N LYS A 191 -17.45 32.07 -17.09
CA LYS A 191 -18.28 32.90 -17.98
C LYS A 191 -18.53 32.21 -19.33
N LYS A 192 -17.52 31.55 -19.90
CA LYS A 192 -17.65 30.73 -21.11
C LYS A 192 -18.66 29.59 -20.92
N ALA A 193 -18.60 28.90 -19.78
CA ALA A 193 -19.58 27.88 -19.43
C ALA A 193 -20.99 28.47 -19.32
N ALA A 194 -21.16 29.65 -18.72
CA ALA A 194 -22.45 30.33 -18.63
C ALA A 194 -23.01 30.75 -20.00
N VAL A 195 -22.19 31.26 -20.91
CA VAL A 195 -22.61 31.59 -22.28
C VAL A 195 -22.95 30.32 -23.07
N THR A 196 -22.17 29.25 -22.89
CA THR A 196 -22.48 27.94 -23.50
C THR A 196 -23.84 27.43 -23.02
N GLU A 197 -24.07 27.45 -21.71
CA GLU A 197 -25.34 27.07 -21.09
C GLU A 197 -26.50 27.91 -21.61
N LEU A 198 -26.30 29.22 -21.81
CA LEU A 198 -27.30 30.11 -22.42
C LEU A 198 -27.69 29.65 -23.82
N LEU A 199 -26.72 29.43 -24.70
CA LEU A 199 -26.96 28.98 -26.08
C LEU A 199 -27.65 27.61 -26.12
N LEU A 200 -27.19 26.67 -25.27
CA LEU A 200 -27.78 25.34 -25.16
C LEU A 200 -29.23 25.40 -24.63
N SER A 201 -29.52 26.30 -23.69
CA SER A 201 -30.88 26.47 -23.15
C SER A 201 -31.88 26.96 -24.20
N ILE A 202 -31.46 27.83 -25.13
CA ILE A 202 -32.28 28.29 -26.26
C ILE A 202 -32.55 27.16 -27.25
N ALA A 203 -31.62 26.21 -27.36
CA ALA A 203 -31.79 24.98 -28.14
C ALA A 203 -32.51 23.87 -27.36
N HIS A 204 -32.98 24.14 -26.13
CA HIS A 204 -33.60 23.17 -25.22
C HIS A 204 -32.73 21.95 -24.87
N VAL A 205 -31.41 22.10 -25.01
CA VAL A 205 -30.45 21.05 -24.66
C VAL A 205 -30.11 21.17 -23.18
N PRO A 206 -30.36 20.12 -22.36
CA PRO A 206 -30.02 20.13 -20.95
C PRO A 206 -28.52 20.08 -20.78
N MET A 207 -27.99 20.93 -19.91
CA MET A 207 -26.58 20.98 -19.57
C MET A 207 -26.45 21.30 -18.09
N GLU A 208 -25.50 20.66 -17.43
CA GLU A 208 -25.18 20.88 -16.03
C GLU A 208 -23.68 21.13 -15.90
N ARG A 209 -23.32 22.05 -15.00
CA ARG A 209 -21.93 22.23 -14.60
C ARG A 209 -21.52 21.11 -13.64
N VAL A 210 -20.30 20.65 -13.79
CA VAL A 210 -19.71 19.59 -12.98
C VAL A 210 -18.34 20.04 -12.56
N HIS A 211 -17.97 19.78 -11.32
CA HIS A 211 -16.65 20.12 -10.83
C HIS A 211 -15.89 18.84 -10.52
N THR A 212 -14.68 18.72 -11.05
CA THR A 212 -13.87 17.51 -10.99
C THR A 212 -12.52 17.76 -10.34
N ILE A 213 -11.92 16.73 -9.78
CA ILE A 213 -10.59 16.76 -9.19
C ILE A 213 -9.69 15.80 -9.97
N ARG A 214 -8.42 16.17 -10.18
CA ARG A 214 -7.41 15.29 -10.79
C ARG A 214 -6.91 14.30 -9.74
N LEU A 215 -6.93 13.02 -10.07
CA LEU A 215 -6.29 11.95 -9.34
C LEU A 215 -4.77 11.98 -9.62
N MET A 216 -4.10 12.98 -9.06
CA MET A 216 -2.66 13.20 -9.18
C MET A 216 -2.07 13.42 -7.78
N ALA A 217 -1.10 12.59 -7.43
CA ALA A 217 -0.49 12.61 -6.10
C ALA A 217 0.40 13.85 -5.89
N GLU A 218 0.50 14.28 -4.63
CA GLU A 218 1.45 15.29 -4.13
C GLU A 218 1.33 16.70 -4.72
N VAL A 219 0.26 16.99 -5.45
CA VAL A 219 -0.04 18.33 -5.98
C VAL A 219 -1.28 18.90 -5.30
N ALA A 220 -1.11 20.02 -4.60
CA ALA A 220 -2.21 20.82 -4.09
C ALA A 220 -3.01 21.40 -5.27
N GLN A 221 -4.31 21.14 -5.30
CA GLN A 221 -5.16 21.51 -6.43
C GLN A 221 -6.52 22.05 -6.00
N SER A 222 -7.19 22.71 -6.95
CA SER A 222 -8.58 23.15 -6.85
C SER A 222 -9.44 22.39 -7.88
N PRO A 223 -10.74 22.22 -7.62
CA PRO A 223 -11.64 21.57 -8.57
C PRO A 223 -11.70 22.32 -9.90
N GLU A 224 -11.81 21.57 -11.00
CA GLU A 224 -11.93 22.09 -12.35
C GLU A 224 -13.37 22.00 -12.85
N LEU A 225 -13.80 23.03 -13.56
CA LEU A 225 -15.12 23.09 -14.18
C LEU A 225 -15.16 22.24 -15.45
N TRP A 226 -16.20 21.42 -15.53
CA TRP A 226 -16.58 20.57 -16.66
C TRP A 226 -18.07 20.75 -16.94
N LEU A 227 -18.49 20.37 -18.14
CA LEU A 227 -19.89 20.41 -18.53
C LEU A 227 -20.38 18.98 -18.74
N ARG A 228 -21.60 18.65 -18.31
CA ARG A 228 -22.24 17.38 -18.66
C ARG A 228 -23.62 17.58 -19.25
N SER A 229 -24.02 16.66 -20.11
CA SER A 229 -25.36 16.61 -20.70
C SER A 229 -25.84 15.17 -20.79
N PHE A 230 -27.15 14.96 -20.75
CA PHE A 230 -27.75 13.64 -20.88
C PHE A 230 -28.34 13.47 -22.28
N ASN A 231 -27.82 12.52 -23.06
CA ASN A 231 -28.25 12.28 -24.44
C ASN A 231 -29.47 11.35 -24.57
N GLY A 232 -30.10 10.98 -23.46
CA GLY A 232 -31.20 10.01 -23.39
C GLY A 232 -30.76 8.56 -23.08
N GLN A 233 -29.48 8.22 -23.28
CA GLN A 233 -28.92 6.90 -22.97
C GLN A 233 -27.85 6.96 -21.88
N LYS A 234 -26.92 7.92 -21.97
CA LYS A 234 -25.78 8.07 -21.06
C LYS A 234 -25.46 9.54 -20.79
N TRP A 235 -24.76 9.77 -19.69
CA TRP A 235 -24.17 11.08 -19.41
C TRP A 235 -22.92 11.29 -20.26
N LEU A 236 -22.84 12.45 -20.89
CA LEU A 236 -21.70 12.89 -21.68
C LEU A 236 -21.02 14.03 -20.95
N TYR A 237 -19.69 14.03 -20.96
CA TYR A 237 -18.86 15.07 -20.35
C TYR A 237 -18.11 15.83 -21.43
N PHE A 238 -17.94 17.14 -21.24
CA PHE A 238 -17.28 18.03 -22.18
C PHE A 238 -16.34 18.97 -21.45
N ASN A 239 -15.16 19.17 -22.02
CA ASN A 239 -14.22 20.18 -21.56
C ASN A 239 -14.67 21.57 -22.04
N PRO A 240 -14.90 22.56 -21.16
CA PRO A 240 -15.38 23.89 -21.55
C PRO A 240 -14.38 24.70 -22.39
N GLU A 241 -13.08 24.38 -22.36
CA GLU A 241 -12.05 25.11 -23.11
C GLU A 241 -11.79 24.51 -24.50
N THR A 242 -11.86 23.18 -24.64
CA THR A 242 -11.54 22.50 -25.92
C THR A 242 -12.77 22.00 -26.67
N GLY A 243 -13.88 21.75 -25.96
CA GLY A 243 -15.05 21.07 -26.51
C GLY A 243 -14.85 19.58 -26.74
N GLU A 244 -13.74 19.00 -26.26
CA GLU A 244 -13.49 17.56 -26.31
C GLU A 244 -14.49 16.79 -25.45
N GLN A 245 -14.93 15.66 -26.00
CA GLN A 245 -15.90 14.76 -25.39
C GLN A 245 -15.19 13.69 -24.55
N GLY A 246 -15.81 13.35 -23.42
CA GLY A 246 -15.36 12.30 -22.51
C GLY A 246 -14.64 12.88 -21.30
N LEU A 247 -14.89 12.28 -20.14
CA LEU A 247 -14.16 12.59 -18.92
C LEU A 247 -12.88 11.74 -18.89
N PRO A 248 -11.68 12.32 -18.78
CA PRO A 248 -10.45 11.55 -18.64
C PRO A 248 -10.48 10.63 -17.42
N ALA A 249 -9.81 9.47 -17.51
CA ALA A 249 -9.84 8.44 -16.48
C ALA A 249 -9.21 8.86 -15.14
N ASP A 250 -8.37 9.90 -15.16
CA ASP A 250 -7.72 10.50 -13.99
C ASP A 250 -8.60 11.55 -13.29
N ARG A 251 -9.90 11.62 -13.60
CA ARG A 251 -10.81 12.62 -13.01
C ARG A 251 -11.88 11.98 -12.15
N LEU A 252 -12.11 12.61 -11.00
CA LEU A 252 -13.21 12.29 -10.10
C LEU A 252 -14.21 13.45 -10.07
N VAL A 253 -15.49 13.18 -10.27
CA VAL A 253 -16.55 14.18 -10.10
C VAL A 253 -16.80 14.43 -8.61
N TRP A 254 -16.70 15.69 -8.18
CA TRP A 254 -16.87 16.10 -6.78
C TRP A 254 -18.27 16.66 -6.47
N TRP A 255 -18.79 17.55 -7.30
CA TRP A 255 -20.18 18.01 -7.19
C TRP A 255 -20.71 18.54 -8.51
N THR A 256 -22.03 18.69 -8.58
CA THR A 256 -22.75 19.10 -9.79
C THR A 256 -23.61 20.33 -9.51
N GLY A 257 -23.71 21.24 -10.47
CA GLY A 257 -24.45 22.50 -10.36
C GLY A 257 -23.56 23.74 -10.19
N ASP A 258 -24.21 24.89 -10.03
CA ASP A 258 -23.57 26.21 -10.07
C ASP A 258 -23.09 26.73 -8.71
N GLY A 259 -23.42 26.03 -7.63
CA GLY A 259 -23.02 26.42 -6.28
C GLY A 259 -21.50 26.37 -6.11
N GLU A 260 -20.96 27.34 -5.37
CA GLU A 260 -19.57 27.31 -4.91
C GLU A 260 -19.32 26.07 -4.04
N LEU A 261 -18.08 25.56 -4.06
CA LEU A 261 -17.69 24.39 -3.28
C LEU A 261 -18.04 24.52 -1.79
N ILE A 262 -17.86 25.73 -1.25
CA ILE A 262 -18.09 26.06 0.15
C ILE A 262 -19.00 27.26 0.32
N ASN A 263 -19.77 27.25 1.41
CA ASN A 263 -20.48 28.42 1.90
C ASN A 263 -20.14 28.59 3.40
N LEU A 264 -19.63 29.77 3.78
CA LEU A 264 -19.22 30.07 5.15
C LEU A 264 -20.04 31.22 5.72
N GLU A 265 -20.74 30.94 6.82
CA GLU A 265 -21.38 31.94 7.68
C GLU A 265 -20.58 32.09 8.98
N GLY A 266 -20.45 33.33 9.51
CA GLY A 266 -19.75 33.61 10.76
C GLY A 266 -18.21 33.62 10.67
N GLY A 267 -17.65 33.73 9.46
CA GLY A 267 -16.21 33.81 9.24
C GLY A 267 -15.84 34.47 7.91
N LYS A 268 -14.54 34.59 7.62
CA LYS A 268 -14.00 35.23 6.41
C LYS A 268 -12.83 34.43 5.83
N GLN A 269 -12.52 34.70 4.55
CA GLN A 269 -11.36 34.15 3.83
C GLN A 269 -11.31 32.62 3.87
N ALA A 270 -12.41 31.98 3.49
CA ALA A 270 -12.46 30.53 3.40
C ALA A 270 -11.72 30.06 2.14
N GLN A 271 -10.77 29.15 2.32
CA GLN A 271 -10.01 28.54 1.24
C GLN A 271 -10.02 27.02 1.41
N VAL A 272 -10.25 26.31 0.31
CA VAL A 272 -10.15 24.85 0.26
C VAL A 272 -8.95 24.46 -0.58
N THR A 273 -8.12 23.58 -0.05
CA THR A 273 -7.01 22.96 -0.77
C THR A 273 -7.22 21.46 -0.77
N PHE A 274 -7.16 20.84 -1.95
CA PHE A 274 -7.19 19.39 -2.09
C PHE A 274 -5.77 18.86 -2.22
N SER A 275 -5.44 17.87 -1.40
CA SER A 275 -4.20 17.11 -1.50
C SER A 275 -4.56 15.65 -1.70
N LEU A 276 -3.99 15.03 -2.72
CA LEU A 276 -4.21 13.63 -3.01
C LEU A 276 -2.91 12.88 -2.79
N ASN A 277 -3.03 11.69 -2.22
CA ASN A 277 -1.93 10.75 -2.13
C ASN A 277 -2.39 9.39 -2.66
N ASN A 278 -1.56 8.76 -3.47
CA ASN A 278 -1.76 7.37 -3.83
C ASN A 278 -0.99 6.51 -2.82
N SER A 279 -1.70 5.60 -2.15
CA SER A 279 -1.05 4.59 -1.34
C SER A 279 -1.39 3.23 -1.90
N GLU A 280 -0.38 2.43 -2.20
CA GLU A 280 -0.62 1.03 -2.55
C GLU A 280 -0.98 0.27 -1.26
N MET A 281 -2.19 -0.30 -1.21
CA MET A 281 -2.60 -1.18 -0.13
C MET A 281 -2.95 -2.53 -0.71
N ASN A 282 -2.38 -3.58 -0.11
CA ASN A 282 -2.67 -4.98 -0.42
C ASN A 282 -4.18 -5.20 -0.64
N ALA A 283 -4.57 -5.74 -1.79
CA ALA A 283 -5.97 -5.95 -2.21
C ALA A 283 -6.81 -6.69 -1.14
N ILE A 284 -6.17 -7.57 -0.36
CA ILE A 284 -6.77 -8.30 0.77
C ILE A 284 -7.20 -7.35 1.91
N ARG A 285 -6.40 -6.33 2.21
CA ARG A 285 -6.74 -5.30 3.22
C ARG A 285 -7.84 -4.37 2.71
N LEU A 286 -7.85 -4.09 1.42
CA LEU A 286 -8.92 -3.35 0.75
C LEU A 286 -10.24 -4.11 0.78
N ALA A 287 -10.25 -5.41 0.47
CA ALA A 287 -11.43 -6.27 0.56
C ALA A 287 -12.06 -6.22 1.97
N LYS A 288 -11.22 -6.26 3.03
CA LYS A 288 -11.68 -6.13 4.43
C LYS A 288 -12.41 -4.82 4.73
N LEU A 289 -12.04 -3.73 4.06
CA LEU A 289 -12.63 -2.41 4.27
C LEU A 289 -13.85 -2.16 3.37
N THR A 290 -13.99 -2.92 2.29
CA THR A 290 -14.99 -2.64 1.24
C THR A 290 -16.26 -3.47 1.37
N ASP A 291 -16.22 -4.65 1.98
CA ASP A 291 -17.30 -5.62 1.79
C ASP A 291 -17.94 -6.18 3.08
N GLU A 292 -19.28 -6.14 3.12
CA GLU A 292 -20.16 -6.90 4.01
C GLU A 292 -20.39 -8.34 3.48
N ASN A 293 -20.05 -8.65 2.22
CA ASN A 293 -20.39 -9.91 1.53
C ASN A 293 -19.22 -10.81 1.11
N THR A 294 -17.96 -10.43 1.30
CA THR A 294 -16.84 -11.38 1.20
C THR A 294 -16.73 -12.05 2.56
N ASP A 295 -17.01 -13.37 2.63
CA ASP A 295 -17.04 -14.19 3.86
C ASP A 295 -16.07 -13.67 4.95
N ALA A 296 -16.59 -12.80 5.81
CA ALA A 296 -15.82 -12.09 6.85
C ALA A 296 -15.07 -13.08 7.76
N THR A 297 -15.56 -14.32 7.79
CA THR A 297 -14.97 -15.47 8.45
C THR A 297 -13.53 -15.75 8.00
N PHE A 298 -13.17 -15.64 6.71
CA PHE A 298 -11.79 -15.92 6.28
C PHE A 298 -10.81 -14.86 6.80
N LEU A 299 -11.18 -13.57 6.70
CA LEU A 299 -10.33 -12.46 7.10
C LEU A 299 -10.18 -12.36 8.62
N GLU A 300 -11.22 -12.70 9.39
CA GLU A 300 -11.17 -12.83 10.85
C GLU A 300 -10.23 -13.95 11.33
N TYR A 301 -10.18 -15.08 10.61
CA TYR A 301 -9.29 -16.20 10.93
C TYR A 301 -7.92 -16.15 10.19
N SER A 302 -7.63 -15.07 9.45
CA SER A 302 -6.35 -14.87 8.76
C SER A 302 -5.32 -14.11 9.61
N LEU A 303 -4.03 -14.25 9.30
CA LEU A 303 -2.97 -13.47 9.94
C LEU A 303 -3.10 -11.95 9.68
N TYR A 304 -3.85 -11.54 8.65
CA TYR A 304 -4.19 -10.15 8.36
C TYR A 304 -5.24 -9.56 9.33
N GLY A 305 -5.90 -10.38 10.14
CA GLY A 305 -6.79 -9.94 11.21
C GLY A 305 -6.05 -9.27 12.39
N LEU A 306 -4.75 -9.53 12.54
CA LEU A 306 -3.94 -9.08 13.67
C LEU A 306 -3.58 -7.59 13.59
N PRO A 307 -3.25 -6.92 14.71
CA PRO A 307 -2.70 -5.55 14.68
C PRO A 307 -1.43 -5.46 13.82
N LEU A 308 -1.20 -4.31 13.17
CA LEU A 308 -0.09 -4.13 12.23
C LEU A 308 1.28 -4.48 12.81
N GLN A 309 1.55 -4.09 14.05
CA GLN A 309 2.81 -4.42 14.72
C GLN A 309 2.95 -5.94 14.93
N THR A 310 1.86 -6.63 15.24
CA THR A 310 1.85 -8.09 15.40
C THR A 310 2.03 -8.79 14.05
N GLN A 311 1.42 -8.28 12.97
CA GLN A 311 1.59 -8.84 11.62
C GLN A 311 3.06 -8.85 11.19
N GLN A 312 3.78 -7.75 11.42
CA GLN A 312 5.21 -7.66 11.08
C GLN A 312 6.02 -8.75 11.77
N THR A 313 5.77 -9.00 13.07
CA THR A 313 6.43 -10.07 13.82
C THR A 313 6.08 -11.45 13.26
N PHE A 314 4.82 -11.70 12.91
CA PHE A 314 4.40 -12.98 12.32
C PHE A 314 4.98 -13.21 10.93
N MET A 315 5.11 -12.17 10.09
CA MET A 315 5.83 -12.27 8.81
C MET A 315 7.27 -12.77 9.01
N ILE A 316 7.94 -12.42 10.11
CA ILE A 316 9.25 -12.98 10.46
C ILE A 316 9.14 -14.44 10.87
N MET A 317 8.20 -14.76 11.78
CA MET A 317 8.10 -16.10 12.38
C MET A 317 7.74 -17.18 11.35
N VAL A 318 6.77 -16.90 10.48
CA VAL A 318 6.29 -17.86 9.46
C VAL A 318 7.38 -18.15 8.42
N MET A 319 8.37 -17.26 8.28
CA MET A 319 9.54 -17.44 7.43
C MET A 319 10.65 -18.33 8.03
N ILE A 320 10.65 -18.56 9.34
CA ILE A 320 11.68 -19.37 10.02
C ILE A 320 11.78 -20.80 9.45
N PRO A 321 10.66 -21.55 9.25
CA PRO A 321 10.71 -22.88 8.65
C PRO A 321 11.34 -22.91 7.25
N ILE A 322 11.19 -21.86 6.45
CA ILE A 322 11.84 -21.73 5.13
C ILE A 322 13.37 -21.68 5.32
N GLY A 323 13.85 -20.85 6.25
CA GLY A 323 15.28 -20.79 6.58
C GLY A 323 15.84 -22.13 7.05
N VAL A 324 15.10 -22.86 7.88
CA VAL A 324 15.45 -24.23 8.31
C VAL A 324 15.53 -25.19 7.12
N LEU A 325 14.56 -25.12 6.20
CA LEU A 325 14.54 -25.97 5.00
C LEU A 325 15.79 -25.73 4.14
N VAL A 326 16.17 -24.47 3.91
CA VAL A 326 17.39 -24.11 3.17
C VAL A 326 18.62 -24.75 3.80
N ILE A 327 18.76 -24.64 5.12
CA ILE A 327 19.91 -25.21 5.84
C ILE A 327 19.91 -26.74 5.77
N LEU A 328 18.74 -27.38 5.86
CA LEU A 328 18.61 -28.82 5.65
C LEU A 328 19.06 -29.23 4.25
N ILE A 329 18.70 -28.47 3.21
CA ILE A 329 19.14 -28.72 1.83
C ILE A 329 20.66 -28.54 1.72
N LEU A 330 21.20 -27.41 2.18
CA LEU A 330 22.64 -27.13 2.11
C LEU A 330 23.48 -28.17 2.85
N ARG A 331 22.99 -28.66 3.99
CA ARG A 331 23.67 -29.66 4.82
C ARG A 331 23.52 -31.07 4.26
N ASN A 332 22.31 -31.51 3.91
CA ASN A 332 22.06 -32.89 3.50
C ASN A 332 22.44 -33.14 2.03
N LEU A 333 22.12 -32.21 1.13
CA LEU A 333 22.43 -32.35 -0.30
C LEU A 333 23.79 -31.73 -0.63
N GLY A 334 24.10 -30.54 -0.11
CA GLY A 334 25.36 -29.85 -0.37
C GLY A 334 26.57 -30.40 0.42
N GLY A 335 26.33 -30.99 1.61
CA GLY A 335 27.41 -31.46 2.49
C GLY A 335 28.13 -30.36 3.26
N LEU A 336 27.53 -29.17 3.36
CA LEU A 336 28.10 -28.04 4.10
C LEU A 336 28.23 -28.39 5.60
N GLN A 337 29.39 -28.10 6.18
CA GLN A 337 29.63 -28.28 7.62
C GLN A 337 29.25 -27.01 8.37
N THR A 338 28.26 -27.09 9.26
CA THR A 338 27.74 -25.96 10.05
C THR A 338 27.69 -26.31 11.54
N LEU A 339 27.52 -25.30 12.39
CA LEU A 339 27.25 -25.46 13.83
C LEU A 339 25.82 -25.97 14.06
N GLY A 340 25.57 -27.24 13.69
CA GLY A 340 24.22 -27.80 13.70
C GLY A 340 23.30 -27.15 12.65
N THR A 341 22.01 -27.46 12.73
CA THR A 341 20.99 -26.94 11.81
C THR A 341 20.32 -25.67 12.30
N PHE A 342 20.23 -25.46 13.61
CA PHE A 342 19.49 -24.35 14.19
C PHE A 342 20.33 -23.07 14.32
N THR A 343 21.62 -23.18 14.61
CA THR A 343 22.49 -22.00 14.80
C THR A 343 22.59 -21.10 13.55
N PRO A 344 22.72 -21.63 12.31
CA PRO A 344 22.70 -20.74 11.15
C PRO A 344 21.35 -20.01 10.96
N VAL A 345 20.21 -20.62 11.33
CA VAL A 345 18.89 -19.96 11.30
C VAL A 345 18.85 -18.81 12.30
N LEU A 346 19.32 -19.04 13.52
CA LEU A 346 19.37 -18.02 14.56
C LEU A 346 20.26 -16.85 14.14
N ILE A 347 21.42 -17.13 13.55
CA ILE A 347 22.31 -16.09 13.01
C ILE A 347 21.62 -15.33 11.87
N ALA A 348 20.89 -16.01 10.98
CA ALA A 348 20.13 -15.36 9.91
C ALA A 348 19.04 -14.41 10.46
N LEU A 349 18.38 -14.79 11.56
CA LEU A 349 17.43 -13.94 12.29
C LEU A 349 18.15 -12.74 12.92
N ALA A 350 19.33 -12.92 13.51
CA ALA A 350 20.12 -11.81 14.03
C ALA A 350 20.55 -10.82 12.92
N PHE A 351 20.83 -11.31 11.72
CA PHE A 351 21.11 -10.45 10.55
C PHE A 351 19.90 -9.67 10.07
N ARG A 352 18.67 -10.11 10.36
CA ARG A 352 17.45 -9.35 10.06
C ARG A 352 17.40 -8.03 10.84
N GLU A 353 17.79 -8.08 12.11
CA GLU A 353 17.82 -6.89 12.97
C GLU A 353 19.03 -5.98 12.71
N THR A 354 20.17 -6.58 12.37
CA THR A 354 21.45 -5.85 12.21
C THR A 354 21.82 -5.52 10.77
N GLN A 355 20.99 -5.94 9.80
CA GLN A 355 21.30 -5.99 8.37
C GLN A 355 22.46 -6.92 8.03
N LEU A 356 22.44 -7.53 6.83
CA LEU A 356 23.42 -8.55 6.45
C LEU A 356 24.87 -8.06 6.53
N GLY A 357 25.18 -6.89 5.98
CA GLY A 357 26.55 -6.38 5.91
C GLY A 357 27.16 -6.11 7.29
N PHE A 358 26.47 -5.31 8.10
CA PHE A 358 26.92 -4.97 9.44
C PHE A 358 26.85 -6.18 10.39
N GLY A 359 25.84 -7.03 10.24
CA GLY A 359 25.70 -8.29 10.95
C GLY A 359 26.89 -9.24 10.72
N ILE A 360 27.32 -9.44 9.48
CA ILE A 360 28.50 -10.27 9.15
C ILE A 360 29.77 -9.70 9.81
N PHE A 361 29.97 -8.37 9.72
CA PHE A 361 31.11 -7.71 10.34
C PHE A 361 31.13 -7.89 11.85
N LEU A 362 30.03 -7.56 12.54
CA LEU A 362 29.89 -7.72 14.00
C LEU A 362 30.07 -9.17 14.41
N PHE A 363 29.41 -10.10 13.72
CA PHE A 363 29.52 -11.53 14.01
C PHE A 363 30.98 -11.99 13.93
N THR A 364 31.70 -11.59 12.89
CA THR A 364 33.11 -11.97 12.69
C THR A 364 34.01 -11.39 13.78
N VAL A 365 33.89 -10.09 14.07
CA VAL A 365 34.71 -9.40 15.09
C VAL A 365 34.44 -9.95 16.49
N ILE A 366 33.17 -10.04 16.87
CA ILE A 366 32.78 -10.50 18.21
C ILE A 366 33.15 -11.97 18.39
N THR A 367 32.93 -12.82 17.38
CA THR A 367 33.30 -14.24 17.46
C THR A 367 34.82 -14.40 17.55
N ALA A 368 35.61 -13.65 16.78
CA ALA A 368 37.07 -13.71 16.84
C ALA A 368 37.61 -13.29 18.22
N LEU A 369 37.11 -12.17 18.77
CA LEU A 369 37.50 -11.70 20.10
C LEU A 369 37.03 -12.64 21.21
N GLY A 370 35.81 -13.19 21.08
CA GLY A 370 35.26 -14.16 22.03
C GLY A 370 36.04 -15.48 22.07
N LEU A 371 36.46 -16.00 20.91
CA LEU A 371 37.34 -17.17 20.83
C LEU A 371 38.72 -16.89 21.43
N SER A 372 39.29 -15.70 21.16
CA SER A 372 40.58 -15.29 21.75
C SER A 372 40.51 -15.23 23.28
N LEU A 373 39.49 -14.56 23.82
CA LEU A 373 39.26 -14.53 25.27
C LEU A 373 39.07 -15.93 25.83
N ARG A 374 38.32 -16.79 25.14
CA ARG A 374 38.09 -18.14 25.62
C ARG A 374 39.37 -18.96 25.66
N SER A 375 40.22 -18.89 24.63
CA SER A 375 41.53 -19.52 24.64
C SER A 375 42.38 -19.03 25.82
N TYR A 376 42.32 -17.73 26.15
CA TYR A 376 42.99 -17.19 27.34
C TYR A 376 42.44 -17.75 28.66
N LEU A 377 41.10 -17.81 28.82
CA LEU A 377 40.45 -18.35 30.02
C LEU A 377 40.68 -19.85 30.21
N GLU A 378 40.96 -20.59 29.15
CA GLU A 378 41.28 -22.00 29.21
C GLU A 378 42.63 -22.26 29.90
N HIS A 379 43.63 -21.40 29.69
CA HIS A 379 44.92 -21.48 30.38
C HIS A 379 44.78 -21.35 31.90
N LEU A 380 43.71 -20.70 32.36
CA LEU A 380 43.39 -20.49 33.78
C LEU A 380 42.72 -21.70 34.46
N LYS A 381 42.53 -22.82 33.74
CA LYS A 381 41.92 -24.08 34.24
C LYS A 381 40.59 -23.89 34.99
N LEU A 382 39.78 -22.92 34.54
CA LEU A 382 38.48 -22.62 35.14
C LEU A 382 37.45 -23.72 34.86
N GLN A 383 36.54 -23.94 35.81
CA GLN A 383 35.35 -24.80 35.63
C GLN A 383 34.48 -24.30 34.47
N MET A 384 33.73 -25.23 33.84
CA MET A 384 32.91 -24.93 32.65
C MET A 384 31.87 -23.82 32.88
N LEU A 385 31.22 -23.79 34.05
CA LEU A 385 30.13 -22.86 34.34
C LEU A 385 30.60 -21.40 34.53
N PRO A 386 31.61 -21.09 35.37
CA PRO A 386 32.17 -19.73 35.45
C PRO A 386 32.68 -19.18 34.11
N ARG A 387 33.20 -20.06 33.25
CA ARG A 387 33.76 -19.70 31.95
C ARG A 387 32.68 -19.13 31.01
N LEU A 388 31.48 -19.71 30.98
CA LEU A 388 30.38 -19.23 30.15
C LEU A 388 29.88 -17.85 30.58
N SER A 389 29.79 -17.62 31.89
CA SER A 389 29.40 -16.31 32.43
C SER A 389 30.39 -15.20 32.06
N VAL A 390 31.70 -15.49 32.08
CA VAL A 390 32.72 -14.50 31.68
C VAL A 390 32.64 -14.16 30.19
N VAL A 391 32.44 -15.16 29.33
CA VAL A 391 32.28 -14.94 27.88
C VAL A 391 31.02 -14.13 27.59
N LEU A 392 29.88 -14.45 28.23
CA LEU A 392 28.65 -13.68 28.11
C LEU A 392 28.84 -12.22 28.53
N THR A 393 29.40 -11.98 29.71
CA THR A 393 29.67 -10.62 30.21
C THR A 393 30.61 -9.86 29.28
N PHE A 394 31.64 -10.52 28.76
CA PHE A 394 32.55 -9.89 27.80
C PHE A 394 31.85 -9.48 26.50
N VAL A 395 30.99 -10.34 25.94
CA VAL A 395 30.21 -10.02 24.74
C VAL A 395 29.26 -8.85 25.00
N VAL A 396 28.61 -8.80 26.16
CA VAL A 396 27.76 -7.67 26.57
C VAL A 396 28.55 -6.36 26.58
N VAL A 397 29.71 -6.36 27.25
CA VAL A 397 30.58 -5.17 27.33
C VAL A 397 31.07 -4.75 25.95
N LEU A 398 31.51 -5.71 25.12
CA LEU A 398 32.00 -5.46 23.78
C LEU A 398 30.94 -4.83 22.88
N ILE A 399 29.71 -5.37 22.91
CA ILE A 399 28.59 -4.81 22.15
C ILE A 399 28.24 -3.41 22.65
N ALA A 400 28.22 -3.18 23.97
CA ALA A 400 27.97 -1.86 24.54
C ALA A 400 29.03 -0.85 24.09
N THR A 401 30.31 -1.22 24.13
CA THR A 401 31.42 -0.39 23.64
C THR A 401 31.27 -0.07 22.15
N ILE A 402 31.04 -1.08 21.29
CA ILE A 402 30.83 -0.88 19.85
C ILE A 402 29.63 0.03 19.58
N SER A 403 28.54 -0.11 20.34
CA SER A 403 27.33 0.71 20.19
C SER A 403 27.59 2.18 20.54
N LEU A 404 28.32 2.43 21.64
CA LEU A 404 28.72 3.78 22.04
C LEU A 404 29.63 4.45 21.00
N PHE A 405 30.59 3.71 20.44
CA PHE A 405 31.45 4.22 19.36
C PHE A 405 30.66 4.46 18.06
N SER A 406 29.77 3.55 17.68
CA SER A 406 28.91 3.68 16.50
C SER A 406 28.03 4.93 16.57
N HIS A 407 27.44 5.18 17.75
CA HIS A 407 26.62 6.37 17.98
C HIS A 407 27.43 7.67 17.82
N LYS A 408 28.66 7.72 18.32
CA LYS A 408 29.55 8.89 18.17
C LYS A 408 30.01 9.13 16.73
N LEU A 409 30.02 8.10 15.88
CA LEU A 409 30.39 8.18 14.47
C LEU A 409 29.21 8.54 13.54
N GLY A 410 28.01 8.80 14.10
CA GLY A 410 26.81 9.09 13.31
C GLY A 410 26.26 7.88 12.55
N LEU A 411 26.73 6.67 12.87
CA LEU A 411 26.19 5.43 12.35
C LEU A 411 24.97 5.04 13.20
N GLU A 412 23.81 5.62 12.87
CA GLU A 412 22.51 5.28 13.51
C GLU A 412 22.09 3.82 13.30
N ARG A 413 22.79 3.10 12.40
CA ARG A 413 22.49 1.74 11.96
C ARG A 413 22.96 0.64 12.92
N GLY A 414 23.58 1.00 14.06
CA GLY A 414 24.10 0.06 15.07
C GLY A 414 23.41 0.11 16.43
N LEU A 415 22.32 0.87 16.58
CA LEU A 415 21.71 1.19 17.88
C LEU A 415 20.69 0.16 18.38
N SER A 416 20.17 -0.72 17.53
CA SER A 416 19.20 -1.75 17.91
C SER A 416 19.89 -3.02 18.40
N VAL A 417 20.60 -2.94 19.53
CA VAL A 417 21.14 -4.13 20.20
C VAL A 417 20.01 -4.84 20.93
N ALA A 418 19.35 -5.77 20.25
CA ALA A 418 18.40 -6.67 20.89
C ALA A 418 19.13 -7.72 21.75
N LEU A 419 18.49 -8.15 22.85
CA LEU A 419 18.97 -9.26 23.70
C LEU A 419 19.18 -10.56 22.90
N PHE A 420 18.43 -10.72 21.80
CA PHE A 420 18.40 -11.94 21.01
C PHE A 420 19.72 -12.22 20.22
N PRO A 421 20.24 -11.30 19.38
CA PRO A 421 21.58 -11.44 18.78
C PRO A 421 22.70 -11.73 19.79
N MET A 422 22.65 -11.13 20.98
CA MET A 422 23.67 -11.35 22.02
C MET A 422 23.72 -12.80 22.49
N VAL A 423 22.56 -13.40 22.80
CA VAL A 423 22.47 -14.82 23.22
C VAL A 423 22.93 -15.76 22.10
N ILE A 424 22.62 -15.42 20.85
CA ILE A 424 23.03 -16.23 19.69
C ILE A 424 24.55 -16.20 19.52
N LEU A 425 25.17 -15.02 19.66
CA LEU A 425 26.61 -14.85 19.54
C LEU A 425 27.36 -15.62 20.63
N THR A 426 26.91 -15.55 21.88
CA THR A 426 27.58 -16.25 23.00
C THR A 426 27.47 -17.76 22.87
N MET A 427 26.30 -18.28 22.51
CA MET A 427 26.10 -19.70 22.19
C MET A 427 26.97 -20.14 21.00
N THR A 428 27.14 -19.28 20.01
CA THR A 428 27.96 -19.57 18.83
C THR A 428 29.45 -19.63 19.19
N ILE A 429 29.95 -18.67 19.99
CA ILE A 429 31.32 -18.66 20.51
C ILE A 429 31.59 -19.92 21.32
N GLU A 430 30.67 -20.32 22.20
CA GLU A 430 30.78 -21.54 23.00
C GLU A 430 30.93 -22.77 22.11
N ARG A 431 29.97 -23.02 21.21
CA ARG A 431 29.99 -24.20 20.33
C ARG A 431 31.20 -24.21 19.41
N LEU A 432 31.61 -23.05 18.90
CA LEU A 432 32.75 -22.95 18.01
C LEU A 432 34.06 -23.19 18.74
N SER A 433 34.20 -22.71 19.99
CA SER A 433 35.37 -22.98 20.81
C SER A 433 35.49 -24.46 21.17
N ILE A 434 34.39 -25.10 21.57
CA ILE A 434 34.40 -26.56 21.83
C ILE A 434 34.81 -27.32 20.56
N THR A 435 34.28 -26.91 19.40
CA THR A 435 34.67 -27.52 18.12
C THR A 435 36.15 -27.30 17.80
N TRP A 436 36.70 -26.14 18.16
CA TRP A 436 38.11 -25.82 18.00
C TRP A 436 39.00 -26.69 18.90
N GLU A 437 38.58 -26.90 20.15
CA GLU A 437 39.25 -27.75 21.14
C GLU A 437 39.18 -29.24 20.74
N GLU A 438 38.01 -29.74 20.34
CA GLU A 438 37.79 -31.17 20.03
C GLU A 438 38.31 -31.61 18.66
N ARG A 439 38.20 -30.75 17.63
CA ARG A 439 38.45 -31.13 16.22
C ARG A 439 39.54 -30.29 15.54
N GLY A 440 40.16 -29.38 16.29
CA GLY A 440 41.21 -28.50 15.82
C GLY A 440 40.71 -27.24 15.08
N GLY A 441 41.56 -26.22 15.04
CA GLY A 441 41.21 -24.90 14.51
C GLY A 441 40.85 -24.86 13.02
N SER A 442 41.50 -25.68 12.18
CA SER A 442 41.17 -25.76 10.75
C SER A 442 39.73 -26.27 10.52
N HIS A 443 39.28 -27.25 11.31
CA HIS A 443 37.92 -27.76 11.23
C HIS A 443 36.92 -26.73 11.76
N ALA A 444 37.21 -26.11 12.90
CA ALA A 444 36.35 -25.06 13.46
C ALA A 444 36.20 -23.86 12.50
N PHE A 445 37.28 -23.41 11.87
CA PHE A 445 37.23 -22.31 10.90
C PHE A 445 36.36 -22.64 9.68
N LYS A 446 36.48 -23.86 9.12
CA LYS A 446 35.59 -24.34 8.03
C LYS A 446 34.12 -24.34 8.46
N VAL A 447 33.84 -24.80 9.68
CA VAL A 447 32.49 -24.82 10.25
C VAL A 447 31.95 -23.41 10.48
N ALA A 448 32.78 -22.46 10.93
CA ALA A 448 32.40 -21.07 11.12
C ALA A 448 32.00 -20.41 9.80
N ILE A 449 32.83 -20.56 8.75
CA ILE A 449 32.53 -20.04 7.41
C ILE A 449 31.27 -20.71 6.83
N GLY A 450 31.13 -22.04 6.96
CA GLY A 450 29.95 -22.75 6.50
C GLY A 450 28.68 -22.27 7.22
N THR A 451 28.75 -22.01 8.52
CA THR A 451 27.63 -21.48 9.31
C THR A 451 27.26 -20.07 8.86
N LEU A 452 28.26 -19.21 8.67
CA LEU A 452 28.06 -17.83 8.20
C LEU A 452 27.43 -17.80 6.80
N PHE A 453 27.98 -18.58 5.88
CA PHE A 453 27.46 -18.70 4.51
C PHE A 453 26.02 -19.21 4.48
N ALA A 454 25.71 -20.28 5.23
CA ALA A 454 24.36 -20.80 5.33
C ALA A 454 23.38 -19.77 5.94
N ALA A 455 23.82 -19.04 6.97
CA ALA A 455 23.04 -17.98 7.59
C ALA A 455 22.77 -16.82 6.61
N SER A 456 23.76 -16.42 5.80
CA SER A 456 23.59 -15.38 4.78
C SER A 456 22.58 -15.77 3.71
N ILE A 457 22.63 -17.00 3.20
CA ILE A 457 21.65 -17.47 2.20
C ILE A 457 20.24 -17.55 2.81
N ALA A 458 20.12 -18.12 4.02
CA ALA A 458 18.84 -18.19 4.71
C ALA A 458 18.26 -16.79 4.94
N HIS A 459 19.09 -15.83 5.36
CA HIS A 459 18.68 -14.44 5.55
C HIS A 459 18.21 -13.79 4.24
N LEU A 460 18.97 -13.95 3.14
CA LEU A 460 18.59 -13.40 1.83
C LEU A 460 17.23 -13.94 1.37
N LEU A 461 17.02 -15.26 1.49
CA LEU A 461 15.75 -15.87 1.11
C LEU A 461 14.59 -15.40 2.01
N MET A 462 14.85 -15.23 3.31
CA MET A 462 13.84 -14.78 4.28
C MET A 462 13.43 -13.31 4.11
N ASN A 463 14.15 -12.55 3.29
CA ASN A 463 13.88 -11.14 3.02
C ASN A 463 13.32 -10.88 1.62
N VAL A 464 13.04 -11.92 0.81
CA VAL A 464 12.41 -11.75 -0.50
C VAL A 464 10.94 -11.35 -0.31
N PRO A 465 10.49 -10.15 -0.74
CA PRO A 465 9.14 -9.65 -0.49
C PRO A 465 8.04 -10.61 -0.98
N GLU A 466 8.15 -11.07 -2.22
CA GLU A 466 7.21 -12.03 -2.83
C GLU A 466 7.06 -13.32 -2.01
N LEU A 467 8.17 -13.82 -1.48
CA LEU A 467 8.16 -15.07 -0.74
C LEU A 467 7.58 -14.88 0.67
N VAL A 468 7.84 -13.73 1.29
CA VAL A 468 7.22 -13.34 2.56
C VAL A 468 5.70 -13.18 2.38
N TYR A 469 5.28 -12.46 1.34
CA TYR A 469 3.87 -12.29 0.99
C TYR A 469 3.18 -13.63 0.78
N PHE A 470 3.74 -14.49 -0.07
CA PHE A 470 3.15 -15.79 -0.38
C PHE A 470 3.01 -16.68 0.86
N VAL A 471 4.06 -16.78 1.67
CA VAL A 471 4.06 -17.65 2.86
C VAL A 471 3.16 -17.10 3.98
N PHE A 472 3.04 -15.77 4.10
CA PHE A 472 2.16 -15.12 5.07
C PHE A 472 0.67 -15.20 4.66
N THR A 473 0.38 -15.03 3.37
CA THR A 473 -0.97 -15.11 2.80
C THR A 473 -1.51 -16.53 2.80
N PHE A 474 -0.64 -17.51 2.51
CA PHE A 474 -1.00 -18.92 2.43
C PHE A 474 -0.25 -19.77 3.47
N PRO A 475 -0.52 -19.66 4.79
CA PRO A 475 0.18 -20.43 5.83
C PRO A 475 0.12 -21.95 5.68
N ALA A 476 -0.85 -22.48 4.92
CA ALA A 476 -0.96 -23.90 4.59
C ALA A 476 0.28 -24.45 3.88
N ILE A 477 1.09 -23.58 3.23
CA ILE A 477 2.39 -23.94 2.66
C ILE A 477 3.34 -24.53 3.71
N LEU A 478 3.22 -24.14 4.99
CA LEU A 478 4.02 -24.69 6.07
C LEU A 478 3.82 -26.20 6.24
N LEU A 479 2.62 -26.73 5.95
CA LEU A 479 2.36 -28.18 5.97
C LEU A 479 3.15 -28.90 4.88
N ILE A 480 3.24 -28.28 3.69
CA ILE A 480 4.05 -28.78 2.58
C ILE A 480 5.54 -28.78 3.00
N LEU A 481 6.02 -27.70 3.61
CA LEU A 481 7.41 -27.61 4.11
C LEU A 481 7.69 -28.69 5.16
N VAL A 482 6.78 -28.95 6.10
CA VAL A 482 6.92 -30.04 7.08
C VAL A 482 7.00 -31.39 6.38
N GLY A 483 6.16 -31.64 5.37
CA GLY A 483 6.24 -32.84 4.53
C GLY A 483 7.62 -33.01 3.89
N PHE A 484 8.18 -31.95 3.32
CA PHE A 484 9.54 -31.95 2.75
C PHE A 484 10.62 -32.18 3.80
N MET A 485 10.52 -31.55 4.97
CA MET A 485 11.47 -31.75 6.08
C MET A 485 11.46 -33.21 6.57
N LEU A 486 10.27 -33.82 6.70
CA LEU A 486 10.12 -35.23 7.07
C LEU A 486 10.70 -36.16 6.00
N ALA A 487 10.49 -35.86 4.72
CA ALA A 487 11.08 -36.62 3.62
C ALA A 487 12.61 -36.57 3.65
N MET A 488 13.18 -35.39 3.88
CA MET A 488 14.63 -35.21 4.01
C MET A 488 15.21 -35.90 5.25
N GLY A 489 14.45 -36.03 6.34
CA GLY A 489 14.90 -36.72 7.56
C GLY A 489 15.29 -38.19 7.36
N ARG A 490 14.82 -38.85 6.28
CA ARG A 490 15.24 -40.21 5.90
C ARG A 490 16.06 -40.28 4.62
N TYR A 491 16.49 -39.15 4.07
CA TYR A 491 17.30 -39.13 2.87
C TYR A 491 18.70 -39.71 3.17
N ARG A 492 18.95 -40.91 2.62
CA ARG A 492 20.26 -41.59 2.63
C ARG A 492 20.96 -41.51 1.26
N GLY A 493 20.51 -40.62 0.37
CA GLY A 493 21.11 -40.47 -0.95
C GLY A 493 22.49 -39.83 -0.87
N TYR A 494 23.29 -40.01 -1.92
CA TYR A 494 24.63 -39.43 -2.04
C TYR A 494 24.57 -37.90 -2.02
N ARG A 495 25.57 -37.26 -1.39
CA ARG A 495 25.71 -35.80 -1.42
C ARG A 495 26.04 -35.36 -2.84
N LEU A 496 25.57 -34.20 -3.29
CA LEU A 496 25.93 -33.62 -4.59
C LEU A 496 27.46 -33.49 -4.73
N THR A 497 28.14 -33.15 -3.65
CA THR A 497 29.60 -33.10 -3.57
C THR A 497 30.27 -34.47 -3.72
N GLU A 498 29.61 -35.55 -3.31
CA GLU A 498 30.10 -36.92 -3.52
C GLU A 498 29.92 -37.38 -4.96
N LEU A 499 28.84 -36.99 -5.64
CA LEU A 499 28.64 -37.28 -7.07
C LEU A 499 29.74 -36.65 -7.93
N PHE A 500 30.16 -35.41 -7.63
CA PHE A 500 31.31 -34.78 -8.30
C PHE A 500 32.63 -35.51 -8.00
N ARG A 501 32.83 -35.98 -6.77
CA ARG A 501 34.02 -36.77 -6.39
C ARG A 501 34.05 -38.14 -7.06
N PHE A 502 32.91 -38.83 -7.19
CA PHE A 502 32.82 -40.13 -7.86
C PHE A 502 32.92 -40.02 -9.38
N LYS A 503 32.53 -38.90 -9.98
CA LYS A 503 32.78 -38.63 -11.40
C LYS A 503 34.27 -38.55 -11.74
N ALA A 504 35.12 -38.19 -10.77
CA ALA A 504 36.58 -38.21 -10.93
C ALA A 504 37.17 -39.65 -10.91
N PHE A 505 36.50 -40.61 -10.24
CA PHE A 505 36.90 -42.02 -10.22
C PHE A 505 36.34 -42.85 -11.40
N LEU A 506 35.40 -42.31 -12.17
CA LEU A 506 34.85 -42.92 -13.40
C LEU A 506 35.65 -42.58 -14.66
N LYS A 507 36.79 -41.88 -14.51
CA LYS A 507 37.60 -41.37 -15.62
C LYS A 507 38.98 -42.05 -15.74
N ASP A 508 39.17 -43.16 -15.05
CA ASP A 508 40.28 -44.11 -15.26
C ASP A 508 39.74 -45.43 -15.80
#